data_AF-A0A353V772-F1
#
_entry.id   AF-A0A353V772-F1
#
_cell.length_a   1.000
_cell.length_b   1.000
_cell.length_c   1.000
_cell.angle_alpha   90.00
_cell.angle_beta   90.00
_cell.angle_gamma   90.00
#
_symmetry.space_group_name_H-M   'P 1'
#
loop_
_entity.id
_entity.type
_entity.pdbx_description
1 polymer ?
#
loop_
_entity_poly.entity_id
_entity_poly.type
_entity_poly.pdbx_seq_one_letter_code
_entity_poly.pdbx_strand_id
1 'polypeptide(L)'
;PRQVLIEVLVAEITLTDDTRLGIDWAIREGKFTLGSVSQALGTGSSTTTLGLPAAAFRGAASLFGPAAQGLTAFTFNTGQFFVLLNTLASLNKVNIVSNPHVLTSENKKAVINVSTSVPIVTSQQTTTTSPVITGGSTTTSTIGGTNQTVEYKDAGVILTVTPRIGERGTVALDVKQEVNDIGAGVPPTGSPSFIKREAETSVVLLNNQTLVLGGLIKDKLTVDDRGIPLLKDIPILGLVFGFKERKVEKTELILLITPRVIGTPLDAARITEEMRRATPSIDEAIKRAPRPPSIRPPAPAPAPDAPAPRQPDPAP
;
A
#
# COMPACT_ATOMS: atom_id res chain seq x y z
N PRO A 1 -13.83 -23.75 26.97
CA PRO A 1 -14.05 -24.00 25.51
C PRO A 1 -12.68 -24.02 24.83
N ARG A 2 -12.48 -24.89 23.84
CA ARG A 2 -11.21 -24.92 23.10
C ARG A 2 -11.07 -23.64 22.27
N GLN A 3 -9.86 -23.11 22.21
CA GLN A 3 -9.52 -21.89 21.46
C GLN A 3 -8.52 -22.21 20.37
N VAL A 4 -8.48 -21.40 19.31
CA VAL A 4 -7.53 -21.51 18.21
C VAL A 4 -6.99 -20.12 17.91
N LEU A 5 -5.66 -19.99 17.96
CA LEU A 5 -4.94 -18.87 17.38
C LEU A 5 -4.74 -19.15 15.90
N ILE A 6 -5.12 -18.20 15.05
CA ILE A 6 -4.96 -18.31 13.61
C ILE A 6 -3.98 -17.22 13.17
N GLU A 7 -2.92 -17.64 12.50
CA GLU A 7 -1.92 -16.78 11.88
C GLU A 7 -2.09 -16.86 10.36
N VAL A 8 -2.20 -15.72 9.69
CA VAL A 8 -2.30 -15.64 8.23
C VAL A 8 -1.17 -14.78 7.71
N LEU A 9 -0.38 -15.29 6.77
CA LEU A 9 0.69 -14.56 6.11
C LEU A 9 0.30 -14.24 4.67
N VAL A 10 0.29 -12.95 4.35
CA VAL A 10 0.11 -12.45 2.99
C VAL A 10 1.46 -11.93 2.48
N ALA A 11 2.05 -12.62 1.51
CA ALA A 11 3.30 -12.24 0.89
C ALA A 11 3.08 -11.85 -0.57
N GLU A 12 3.64 -10.71 -1.00
CA GLU A 12 3.63 -10.29 -2.40
C GLU A 12 5.07 -10.14 -2.91
N ILE A 13 5.43 -10.95 -3.88
CA ILE A 13 6.73 -10.90 -4.50
C ILE A 13 6.56 -10.19 -5.83
N THR A 14 6.96 -8.93 -5.88
CA THR A 14 7.08 -8.18 -7.13
C THR A 14 8.53 -8.25 -7.59
N LEU A 15 8.74 -8.87 -8.74
CA LEU A 15 9.99 -8.91 -9.47
C LEU A 15 9.85 -8.00 -10.69
N THR A 16 10.63 -6.94 -10.71
CA THR A 16 10.75 -6.05 -11.86
C THR A 16 12.13 -6.23 -12.46
N ASP A 17 12.16 -6.69 -13.72
CA ASP A 17 13.35 -6.74 -14.57
C ASP A 17 13.18 -5.69 -15.67
N ASP A 18 13.99 -4.65 -15.61
CA ASP A 18 14.02 -3.56 -16.58
C ASP A 18 15.36 -3.59 -17.30
N THR A 19 15.32 -3.92 -18.59
CA THR A 19 16.49 -3.94 -19.47
C THR A 19 16.32 -2.87 -20.55
N ARG A 20 17.25 -1.92 -20.57
CA ARG A 20 17.32 -0.85 -21.58
C ARG A 20 18.59 -0.97 -22.40
N LEU A 21 18.43 -1.00 -23.72
CA LEU A 21 19.53 -1.02 -24.68
C LEU A 21 19.24 -0.06 -25.83
N GLY A 22 20.12 0.90 -26.06
CA GLY A 22 20.01 1.78 -27.22
C GLY A 22 21.14 2.79 -27.31
N ILE A 23 21.28 3.35 -28.51
CA ILE A 23 22.18 4.46 -28.80
C ILE A 23 21.33 5.65 -29.24
N ASP A 24 21.47 6.76 -28.51
CA ASP A 24 20.80 8.01 -28.83
C ASP A 24 21.71 8.88 -29.69
N TRP A 25 21.22 9.24 -30.88
CA TRP A 25 21.92 10.09 -31.84
C TRP A 25 21.35 11.51 -31.77
N ALA A 26 22.23 12.50 -31.54
CA ALA A 26 21.87 13.90 -31.70
C ALA A 26 22.65 14.49 -32.90
N ILE A 27 21.94 14.78 -33.99
CA ILE A 27 22.51 15.43 -35.18
C ILE A 27 22.23 16.93 -35.06
N ARG A 28 23.30 17.71 -34.94
CA ARG A 28 23.22 19.17 -34.90
C ARG A 28 23.19 19.71 -36.33
N GLU A 29 22.00 19.98 -36.86
CA GLU A 29 21.88 20.70 -38.13
C GLU A 29 21.98 22.21 -37.91
N GLY A 30 23.04 22.80 -38.46
CA GLY A 30 23.41 24.20 -38.25
C GLY A 30 22.48 25.22 -38.91
N LYS A 31 21.36 25.55 -38.26
CA LYS A 31 20.61 26.78 -38.55
C LYS A 31 20.22 27.52 -37.27
N PHE A 32 20.77 28.71 -37.11
CA PHE A 32 20.53 29.65 -36.01
C PHE A 32 19.15 30.31 -36.17
N THR A 33 18.30 30.24 -35.15
CA THR A 33 17.09 31.06 -35.04
C THR A 33 17.06 31.74 -33.67
N LEU A 34 16.99 33.08 -33.70
CA LEU A 34 16.95 33.97 -32.55
C LEU A 34 15.48 34.28 -32.20
N GLY A 35 15.06 33.97 -30.96
CA GLY A 35 13.73 34.28 -30.39
C GLY A 35 13.20 33.09 -29.57
N SER A 36 12.76 33.17 -28.31
CA SER A 36 12.31 34.31 -27.49
C SER A 36 12.62 34.02 -26.03
N VAL A 37 12.98 35.06 -25.28
CA VAL A 37 13.08 35.05 -23.82
C VAL A 37 11.67 35.10 -23.22
N SER A 38 11.31 34.12 -22.39
CA SER A 38 10.22 34.27 -21.42
C SER A 38 10.85 34.40 -20.04
N GLN A 39 10.87 35.63 -19.56
CA GLN A 39 11.31 36.04 -18.24
C GLN A 39 10.30 35.55 -17.19
N ALA A 40 10.78 34.91 -16.12
CA ALA A 40 10.08 34.85 -14.84
C ALA A 40 11.03 35.33 -13.75
N LEU A 41 10.70 36.48 -13.16
CA LEU A 41 11.38 37.08 -12.01
C LEU A 41 11.27 36.16 -10.79
N GLY A 42 12.39 35.84 -10.14
CA GLY A 42 12.40 35.13 -8.86
C GLY A 42 13.82 34.87 -8.34
N THR A 43 14.22 35.68 -7.37
CA THR A 43 15.45 35.72 -6.57
C THR A 43 16.24 34.40 -6.34
N GLY A 44 17.48 34.40 -6.83
CA GLY A 44 18.67 33.97 -6.09
C GLY A 44 18.93 32.46 -5.89
N SER A 45 19.71 31.85 -6.79
CA SER A 45 20.86 31.02 -6.42
C SER A 45 21.69 30.68 -7.65
N SER A 46 22.97 31.04 -7.60
CA SER A 46 23.98 30.71 -8.60
C SER A 46 24.26 29.21 -8.59
N THR A 47 23.82 28.49 -9.62
CA THR A 47 24.36 27.17 -9.96
C THR A 47 25.06 27.30 -11.30
N THR A 48 26.39 27.27 -11.29
CA THR A 48 27.20 27.23 -12.51
C THR A 48 27.03 25.87 -13.16
N THR A 49 26.06 25.76 -14.05
CA THR A 49 25.94 24.61 -14.95
C THR A 49 26.81 24.87 -16.17
N LEU A 50 27.64 23.89 -16.53
CA LEU A 50 28.33 23.86 -17.82
C LEU A 50 27.27 23.93 -18.91
N GLY A 51 27.15 25.09 -19.55
CA GLY A 51 26.12 25.39 -20.53
C GLY A 51 26.30 24.58 -21.80
N LEU A 52 25.58 23.45 -21.87
CA LEU A 52 25.26 22.79 -23.13
C LEU A 52 24.10 23.56 -23.79
N PRO A 53 24.10 23.75 -25.13
CA PRO A 53 23.13 24.62 -25.80
C PRO A 53 21.71 24.06 -25.66
N ALA A 54 20.90 24.72 -24.83
CA ALA A 54 19.51 24.36 -24.52
C ALA A 54 18.54 24.48 -25.74
N ALA A 55 18.98 25.04 -26.86
CA ALA A 55 18.14 25.30 -28.03
C ALA A 55 17.91 24.07 -28.93
N ALA A 56 18.79 23.05 -28.90
CA ALA A 56 18.60 21.81 -29.67
C ALA A 56 17.80 20.74 -28.91
N PHE A 57 17.56 20.93 -27.61
CA PHE A 57 16.88 19.96 -26.76
C PHE A 57 15.39 20.25 -26.53
N ARG A 58 14.85 21.38 -27.01
CA ARG A 58 13.43 21.75 -26.74
C ARG A 58 12.39 20.87 -27.46
N GLY A 59 12.81 20.09 -28.46
CA GLY A 59 11.96 19.08 -29.13
C GLY A 59 12.32 17.62 -28.81
N ALA A 60 13.51 17.38 -28.25
CA ALA A 60 14.00 16.03 -27.94
C ALA A 60 13.95 15.72 -26.43
N ALA A 61 13.68 16.71 -25.56
CA ALA A 61 13.43 16.47 -24.14
C ALA A 61 12.21 15.55 -23.87
N SER A 62 11.27 15.43 -24.82
CA SER A 62 10.18 14.44 -24.76
C SER A 62 10.59 13.04 -25.23
N LEU A 63 11.71 12.92 -25.96
CA LEU A 63 12.29 11.63 -26.40
C LEU A 63 13.24 11.04 -25.34
N PHE A 64 13.93 11.88 -24.56
CA PHE A 64 15.01 11.43 -23.68
C PHE A 64 14.60 11.02 -22.25
N GLY A 65 13.35 11.25 -21.84
CA GLY A 65 12.93 10.97 -20.46
C GLY A 65 13.79 11.68 -19.39
N PRO A 66 13.43 11.60 -18.10
CA PRO A 66 14.32 12.07 -17.04
C PRO A 66 15.57 11.18 -17.03
N ALA A 67 16.76 11.80 -17.09
CA ALA A 67 18.05 11.12 -17.04
C ALA A 67 18.14 10.24 -15.77
N ALA A 68 17.90 8.95 -15.94
CA ALA A 68 17.97 7.94 -14.89
C ALA A 68 19.26 7.13 -15.01
N GLN A 69 19.81 6.81 -13.83
CA GLN A 69 20.97 5.98 -13.52
C GLN A 69 21.34 4.97 -14.63
N GLY A 70 22.51 5.10 -15.28
CA GLY A 70 22.96 4.16 -16.34
C GLY A 70 23.71 4.76 -17.55
N LEU A 71 24.22 6.00 -17.47
CA LEU A 71 24.77 6.71 -18.64
C LEU A 71 26.29 6.54 -18.83
N THR A 72 26.71 6.08 -20.01
CA THR A 72 28.10 6.21 -20.50
C THR A 72 28.09 7.03 -21.80
N ALA A 73 28.68 8.23 -21.78
CA ALA A 73 28.69 9.16 -22.92
C ALA A 73 30.08 9.23 -23.58
N PHE A 74 30.12 9.18 -24.92
CA PHE A 74 31.35 9.32 -25.70
C PHE A 74 31.23 10.50 -26.67
N THR A 75 32.29 11.30 -26.77
CA THR A 75 32.39 12.43 -27.72
C THR A 75 33.51 12.16 -28.72
N PHE A 76 33.23 12.26 -30.02
CA PHE A 76 34.22 12.11 -31.07
C PHE A 76 34.37 13.45 -31.80
N ASN A 77 35.54 14.07 -31.67
CA ASN A 77 35.82 15.36 -32.30
C ASN A 77 36.26 15.16 -33.75
N THR A 78 35.28 14.97 -34.64
CA THR A 78 35.40 15.31 -36.06
C THR A 78 34.01 15.74 -36.55
N GLY A 79 33.76 17.05 -36.58
CA GLY A 79 32.63 17.61 -37.33
C GLY A 79 31.20 17.26 -36.89
N GLN A 80 30.90 17.28 -35.59
CA GLN A 80 29.56 17.50 -35.01
C GLN A 80 28.61 16.31 -34.78
N PHE A 81 29.11 15.13 -34.40
CA PHE A 81 28.27 14.01 -33.95
C PHE A 81 28.44 13.73 -32.45
N PHE A 82 27.31 13.53 -31.76
CA PHE A 82 27.27 13.16 -30.34
C PHE A 82 26.51 11.85 -30.18
N VAL A 83 27.09 10.90 -29.43
CA VAL A 83 26.58 9.53 -29.26
C VAL A 83 26.49 9.23 -27.76
N LEU A 84 25.29 8.90 -27.27
CA LEU A 84 25.09 8.44 -25.91
C LEU A 84 24.72 6.97 -25.93
N LEU A 85 25.46 6.16 -25.17
CA LEU A 85 25.11 4.77 -24.94
C LEU A 85 24.40 4.68 -23.58
N ASN A 86 23.14 4.26 -23.61
CA ASN A 86 22.35 4.04 -22.40
C ASN A 86 22.14 2.53 -22.22
N THR A 87 22.77 1.96 -21.19
CA THR A 87 22.66 0.55 -20.85
C THR A 87 22.36 0.42 -19.36
N LEU A 88 21.18 -0.07 -19.04
CA LEU A 88 20.76 -0.27 -17.66
C LEU A 88 20.01 -1.60 -17.54
N ALA A 89 20.44 -2.40 -16.58
CA ALA A 89 19.70 -3.57 -16.09
C ALA A 89 19.42 -3.36 -14.60
N SER A 90 18.15 -3.41 -14.20
CA SER A 90 17.73 -3.23 -12.81
C SER A 90 16.86 -4.40 -12.36
N LEU A 91 17.12 -4.90 -11.14
CA LEU A 91 16.43 -6.01 -10.51
C LEU A 91 15.98 -5.58 -9.10
N ASN A 92 14.68 -5.50 -8.87
CA ASN A 92 14.09 -5.26 -7.54
C ASN A 92 13.34 -6.49 -7.02
N LYS A 93 13.40 -6.77 -5.71
CA LYS A 93 12.84 -7.98 -5.10
C LYS A 93 12.17 -7.75 -3.73
N VAL A 94 10.98 -8.36 -3.58
CA VAL A 94 10.21 -8.75 -2.37
C VAL A 94 9.59 -7.64 -1.50
N ASN A 95 8.27 -7.74 -1.27
CA ASN A 95 7.52 -6.93 -0.30
C ASN A 95 6.55 -7.83 0.54
N ILE A 96 6.73 -7.90 1.86
CA ILE A 96 5.77 -8.63 2.71
C ILE A 96 4.60 -7.68 3.00
N VAL A 97 3.38 -8.07 2.61
CA VAL A 97 2.23 -7.19 2.71
C VAL A 97 1.74 -7.12 4.15
N SER A 98 1.46 -8.26 4.79
CA SER A 98 0.89 -8.29 6.15
C SER A 98 0.90 -9.69 6.79
N ASN A 99 0.89 -9.74 8.13
CA ASN A 99 0.72 -10.96 8.93
C ASN A 99 -0.33 -10.77 10.05
N PRO A 100 -1.65 -10.76 9.73
CA PRO A 100 -2.69 -10.70 10.75
C PRO A 100 -2.77 -11.99 11.57
N HIS A 101 -3.01 -11.83 12.88
CA HIS A 101 -3.31 -12.92 13.80
C HIS A 101 -4.61 -12.67 14.57
N VAL A 102 -5.35 -13.74 14.88
CA VAL A 102 -6.57 -13.64 15.68
C VAL A 102 -6.81 -14.89 16.51
N LEU A 103 -7.18 -14.71 17.78
CA LEU A 103 -7.58 -15.78 18.69
C LEU A 103 -9.10 -15.87 18.72
N THR A 104 -9.65 -17.07 18.56
CA THR A 104 -11.09 -17.28 18.70
C THR A 104 -11.44 -18.62 19.34
N SER A 105 -12.67 -18.74 19.81
CA SER A 105 -13.21 -20.00 20.32
C SER A 105 -13.74 -20.86 19.17
N GLU A 106 -13.79 -22.17 19.40
CA GLU A 106 -14.42 -23.12 18.49
C GLU A 106 -15.85 -22.67 18.10
N ASN A 107 -16.17 -22.75 16.80
CA ASN A 107 -17.44 -22.36 16.17
C ASN A 107 -17.82 -20.87 16.35
N LYS A 108 -16.89 -20.00 16.73
CA LYS A 108 -17.13 -18.55 16.79
C LYS A 108 -16.37 -17.82 15.69
N LYS A 109 -17.12 -17.07 14.89
CA LYS A 109 -16.58 -16.13 13.92
C LYS A 109 -15.74 -15.07 14.63
N ALA A 110 -14.52 -14.88 14.18
CA ALA A 110 -13.67 -13.76 14.58
C ALA A 110 -13.30 -12.92 13.36
N VAL A 111 -13.19 -11.62 13.58
CA VAL A 111 -12.88 -10.63 12.55
C VAL A 111 -11.81 -9.70 13.10
N ILE A 112 -10.75 -9.51 12.33
CA ILE A 112 -9.78 -8.44 12.52
C ILE A 112 -9.83 -7.54 11.28
N ASN A 113 -10.06 -6.25 11.50
CA ASN A 113 -10.11 -5.24 10.46
C ASN A 113 -9.09 -4.15 10.80
N VAL A 114 -8.05 -4.05 9.98
CA VAL A 114 -7.02 -3.01 10.06
C VAL A 114 -7.10 -2.21 8.78
N SER A 115 -7.97 -1.20 8.77
CA SER A 115 -8.24 -0.37 7.60
C SER A 115 -8.25 1.12 7.91
N THR A 116 -8.03 1.90 6.86
CA THR A 116 -8.26 3.34 6.81
C THR A 116 -9.46 3.60 5.92
N SER A 117 -10.40 4.41 6.39
CA SER A 117 -11.58 4.77 5.60
C SER A 117 -11.27 5.96 4.70
N VAL A 118 -11.45 5.77 3.39
CA VAL A 118 -11.07 6.74 2.35
C VAL A 118 -12.33 7.28 1.66
N PRO A 119 -12.51 8.61 1.58
CA PRO A 119 -13.66 9.19 0.90
C PRO A 119 -13.54 9.05 -0.62
N ILE A 120 -14.60 8.60 -1.27
CA ILE A 120 -14.77 8.52 -2.72
C ILE A 120 -15.94 9.40 -3.15
N VAL A 121 -15.78 10.15 -4.24
CA VAL A 121 -16.87 10.98 -4.79
C VAL A 121 -17.71 10.11 -5.74
N THR A 122 -18.95 9.82 -5.37
CA THR A 122 -19.86 8.94 -6.13
C THR A 122 -20.76 9.69 -7.10
N SER A 123 -21.02 10.97 -6.82
CA SER A 123 -21.77 11.87 -7.70
C SER A 123 -21.17 13.26 -7.62
N GLN A 124 -20.97 13.90 -8.78
CA GLN A 124 -20.59 15.31 -8.89
C GLN A 124 -21.54 15.96 -9.87
N GLN A 125 -22.35 16.89 -9.39
CA GLN A 125 -23.19 17.72 -10.24
C GLN A 125 -22.60 19.12 -10.30
N THR A 126 -21.99 19.46 -11.44
CA THR A 126 -21.56 20.81 -11.77
C THR A 126 -22.70 21.53 -12.48
N THR A 127 -23.25 22.56 -11.84
CA THR A 127 -24.23 23.45 -12.46
C THR A 127 -23.46 24.49 -13.29
N THR A 128 -23.68 24.49 -14.60
CA THR A 128 -23.00 25.41 -15.53
C THR A 128 -23.69 26.78 -15.52
N THR A 129 -22.91 27.84 -15.30
CA THR A 129 -23.36 29.23 -15.44
C THR A 129 -23.60 29.59 -16.89
N SER A 130 -24.75 30.21 -17.18
CA SER A 130 -25.05 30.77 -18.50
C SER A 130 -25.28 32.28 -18.35
N PRO A 131 -24.67 33.14 -19.20
CA PRO A 131 -24.88 34.58 -19.12
C PRO A 131 -26.34 34.92 -19.44
N VAL A 132 -27.00 35.67 -18.57
CA VAL A 132 -28.35 36.20 -18.79
C VAL A 132 -28.24 37.70 -19.05
N ILE A 133 -28.77 38.16 -20.18
CA ILE A 133 -28.89 39.59 -20.47
C ILE A 133 -30.28 40.03 -20.04
N THR A 134 -30.36 40.98 -19.11
CA THR A 134 -31.62 41.65 -18.74
C THR A 134 -31.39 43.15 -18.79
N GLY A 135 -32.13 43.85 -19.65
CA GLY A 135 -32.11 45.31 -19.73
C GLY A 135 -30.80 45.93 -20.24
N GLY A 136 -30.05 45.26 -21.12
CA GLY A 136 -28.83 45.83 -21.72
C GLY A 136 -27.59 45.83 -20.82
N SER A 137 -27.68 45.29 -19.61
CA SER A 137 -26.54 44.97 -18.75
C SER A 137 -26.28 43.46 -18.74
N THR A 138 -25.01 43.06 -18.88
CA THR A 138 -24.60 41.65 -18.79
C THR A 138 -24.43 41.29 -17.32
N THR A 139 -25.37 40.54 -16.76
CA THR A 139 -25.28 40.08 -15.36
C THR A 139 -25.02 38.58 -15.37
N THR A 140 -23.86 38.16 -14.84
CA THR A 140 -23.58 36.74 -14.58
C THR A 140 -24.40 36.29 -13.38
N SER A 141 -25.46 35.50 -13.61
CA SER A 141 -26.20 34.83 -12.54
C SER A 141 -25.57 33.47 -12.27
N THR A 142 -24.85 33.35 -11.15
CA THR A 142 -24.32 32.08 -10.66
C THR A 142 -25.37 31.41 -9.78
N ILE A 143 -26.10 30.43 -10.33
CA ILE A 143 -26.88 29.47 -9.55
C ILE A 143 -26.15 28.14 -9.66
N GLY A 144 -25.24 27.85 -8.72
CA GLY A 144 -24.59 26.54 -8.71
C GLY A 144 -23.42 26.41 -7.75
N GLY A 145 -23.59 25.55 -6.74
CA GLY A 145 -22.49 24.94 -6.00
C GLY A 145 -22.13 23.60 -6.64
N THR A 146 -20.88 23.17 -6.50
CA THR A 146 -20.50 21.79 -6.83
C THR A 146 -21.08 20.88 -5.75
N ASN A 147 -22.18 20.19 -6.05
CA ASN A 147 -22.72 19.19 -5.13
C ASN A 147 -21.98 17.88 -5.37
N GLN A 148 -21.23 17.43 -4.35
CA GLN A 148 -20.56 16.15 -4.34
C GLN A 148 -21.18 15.23 -3.29
N THR A 149 -21.60 14.05 -3.72
CA THR A 149 -21.93 12.96 -2.80
C THR A 149 -20.66 12.15 -2.55
N VAL A 150 -20.30 11.98 -1.27
CA VAL A 150 -19.12 11.24 -0.85
C VAL A 150 -19.57 9.95 -0.15
N GLU A 151 -18.98 8.84 -0.55
CA GLU A 151 -19.08 7.55 0.15
C GLU A 151 -17.72 7.22 0.76
N TYR A 152 -17.69 6.51 1.87
CA TYR A 152 -16.43 6.07 2.49
C TYR A 152 -16.18 4.61 2.17
N LYS A 153 -14.97 4.28 1.75
CA LYS A 153 -14.55 2.92 1.43
C LYS A 153 -13.28 2.56 2.21
N ASP A 154 -13.28 1.38 2.81
CA ASP A 154 -12.17 0.93 3.65
C ASP A 154 -11.05 0.31 2.80
N ALA A 155 -9.84 0.85 2.96
CA ALA A 155 -8.59 0.29 2.45
C ALA A 155 -7.76 -0.27 3.60
N GLY A 156 -7.36 -1.54 3.52
CA GLY A 156 -6.57 -2.21 4.53
C GLY A 156 -6.75 -3.72 4.49
N VAL A 157 -6.48 -4.36 5.62
CA VAL A 157 -6.45 -5.82 5.75
C VAL A 157 -7.62 -6.27 6.63
N ILE A 158 -8.48 -7.12 6.07
CA ILE A 158 -9.64 -7.69 6.76
C ILE A 158 -9.49 -9.21 6.73
N LEU A 159 -9.41 -9.82 7.91
CA LEU A 159 -9.43 -11.27 8.06
C LEU A 159 -10.68 -11.66 8.85
N THR A 160 -11.49 -12.52 8.25
CA THR A 160 -12.62 -13.17 8.88
C THR A 160 -12.35 -14.66 8.92
N VAL A 161 -12.48 -15.27 10.09
CA VAL A 161 -12.23 -16.70 10.26
C VAL A 161 -13.23 -17.35 11.22
N THR A 162 -13.66 -18.55 10.89
CA THR A 162 -14.48 -19.40 11.78
C THR A 162 -13.80 -20.77 11.90
N PRO A 163 -13.21 -21.11 13.05
CA PRO A 163 -12.59 -22.40 13.23
C PRO A 163 -13.56 -23.44 13.79
N ARG A 164 -13.36 -24.68 13.37
CA ARG A 164 -13.99 -25.87 13.92
C ARG A 164 -12.92 -26.90 14.24
N ILE A 165 -12.85 -27.32 15.50
CA ILE A 165 -11.81 -28.22 15.97
C ILE A 165 -12.33 -29.65 15.85
N GLY A 166 -11.71 -30.44 14.99
CA GLY A 166 -12.00 -31.84 14.82
C GLY A 166 -11.33 -32.73 15.87
N GLU A 167 -11.52 -34.02 15.71
CA GLU A 167 -10.78 -35.02 16.48
C GLU A 167 -9.32 -35.10 16.01
N ARG A 168 -8.45 -35.60 16.89
CA ARG A 168 -7.03 -35.85 16.60
C ARG A 168 -6.22 -34.59 16.23
N GLY A 169 -6.64 -33.41 16.68
CA GLY A 169 -5.89 -32.16 16.47
C GLY A 169 -6.05 -31.55 15.09
N THR A 170 -7.07 -31.97 14.34
CA THR A 170 -7.44 -31.37 13.05
C THR A 170 -8.23 -30.08 13.28
N VAL A 171 -7.97 -29.05 12.47
CA VAL A 171 -8.69 -27.78 12.50
C VAL A 171 -9.24 -27.51 11.11
N ALA A 172 -10.57 -27.44 11.02
CA ALA A 172 -11.26 -26.91 9.85
C ALA A 172 -11.40 -25.39 10.02
N LEU A 173 -11.07 -24.62 8.98
CA LEU A 173 -11.11 -23.17 8.98
C LEU A 173 -11.91 -22.69 7.77
N ASP A 174 -12.95 -21.92 8.02
CA ASP A 174 -13.58 -21.09 7.01
C ASP A 174 -12.92 -19.71 7.07
N VAL A 175 -12.22 -19.32 6.01
CA VAL A 175 -11.35 -18.14 5.98
C VAL A 175 -11.78 -17.24 4.83
N LYS A 176 -11.97 -15.96 5.14
CA LYS A 176 -12.16 -14.88 4.17
C LYS A 176 -11.13 -13.78 4.48
N GLN A 177 -10.13 -13.68 3.61
CA GLN A 177 -9.07 -12.69 3.69
C GLN A 177 -9.27 -11.66 2.58
N GLU A 178 -9.29 -10.38 2.93
CA GLU A 178 -9.36 -9.25 2.00
C GLU A 178 -8.19 -8.29 2.29
N VAL A 179 -7.53 -7.83 1.23
CA VAL A 179 -6.48 -6.82 1.27
C VAL A 179 -6.82 -5.78 0.21
N ASN A 180 -7.20 -4.59 0.66
CA ASN A 180 -7.54 -3.44 -0.17
C ASN A 180 -6.44 -2.41 -0.06
N ASP A 181 -5.82 -2.07 -1.18
CA ASP A 181 -4.79 -1.03 -1.24
C ASP A 181 -5.30 0.21 -1.99
N ILE A 182 -4.77 1.38 -1.63
CA ILE A 182 -5.15 2.67 -2.22
C ILE A 182 -4.26 2.89 -3.45
N GLY A 183 -4.89 2.95 -4.63
CA GLY A 183 -4.25 3.24 -5.89
C GLY A 183 -4.30 4.72 -6.27
N ALA A 184 -3.78 5.04 -7.46
CA ALA A 184 -3.76 6.41 -7.99
C ALA A 184 -5.17 6.96 -8.20
N GLY A 185 -5.31 8.29 -8.08
CA GLY A 185 -6.53 9.02 -8.38
C GLY A 185 -6.92 8.90 -9.86
N VAL A 186 -8.18 8.58 -10.13
CA VAL A 186 -8.69 8.36 -11.49
C VAL A 186 -9.52 9.59 -11.92
N PRO A 187 -9.22 10.22 -13.08
CA PRO A 187 -10.07 11.26 -13.65
C PRO A 187 -11.47 10.72 -13.99
N PRO A 188 -12.55 11.52 -13.91
CA PRO A 188 -12.57 12.98 -13.71
C PRO A 188 -12.71 13.43 -12.24
N THR A 189 -13.06 12.55 -11.31
CA THR A 189 -13.32 12.92 -9.91
C THR A 189 -12.04 13.04 -9.07
N GLY A 190 -10.93 12.46 -9.53
CA GLY A 190 -9.68 12.38 -8.76
C GLY A 190 -9.77 11.40 -7.57
N SER A 191 -10.85 10.61 -7.48
CA SER A 191 -11.01 9.60 -6.43
C SER A 191 -9.98 8.49 -6.59
N PRO A 192 -9.40 7.98 -5.48
CA PRO A 192 -8.41 6.91 -5.55
C PRO A 192 -9.04 5.63 -6.11
N SER A 193 -8.28 4.92 -6.94
CA SER A 193 -8.60 3.53 -7.27
C SER A 193 -8.34 2.63 -6.06
N PHE A 194 -8.99 1.46 -6.01
CA PHE A 194 -8.73 0.47 -4.95
C PHE A 194 -8.29 -0.83 -5.59
N ILE A 195 -7.16 -1.36 -5.12
CA ILE A 195 -6.65 -2.66 -5.55
C ILE A 195 -7.10 -3.68 -4.53
N LYS A 196 -8.13 -4.44 -4.86
CA LYS A 196 -8.73 -5.46 -3.99
C LYS A 196 -8.14 -6.84 -4.29
N ARG A 197 -7.61 -7.49 -3.26
CA ARG A 197 -7.15 -8.88 -3.27
C ARG A 197 -8.00 -9.65 -2.26
N GLU A 198 -8.75 -10.66 -2.70
CA GLU A 198 -9.66 -11.41 -1.84
C GLU A 198 -9.48 -12.91 -2.05
N ALA A 199 -9.48 -13.66 -0.96
CA ALA A 199 -9.47 -15.12 -0.94
C ALA A 199 -10.49 -15.62 0.07
N GLU A 200 -11.42 -16.46 -0.39
CA GLU A 200 -12.43 -17.11 0.43
C GLU A 200 -12.32 -18.63 0.23
N THR A 201 -12.04 -19.37 1.30
CA THR A 201 -11.77 -20.81 1.22
C THR A 201 -12.13 -21.51 2.52
N SER A 202 -12.43 -22.80 2.41
CA SER A 202 -12.63 -23.71 3.54
C SER A 202 -11.57 -24.79 3.47
N VAL A 203 -10.72 -24.86 4.49
CA VAL A 203 -9.57 -25.78 4.52
C VAL A 203 -9.53 -26.58 5.81
N VAL A 204 -8.92 -27.75 5.73
CA VAL A 204 -8.72 -28.65 6.87
C VAL A 204 -7.24 -28.96 6.97
N LEU A 205 -6.66 -28.69 8.14
CA LEU A 205 -5.23 -28.87 8.38
C LEU A 205 -4.97 -29.24 9.84
N LEU A 206 -3.80 -29.80 10.12
CA LEU A 206 -3.43 -30.19 11.48
C LEU A 206 -2.93 -28.99 12.28
N ASN A 207 -3.02 -29.10 13.61
CA ASN A 207 -2.45 -28.13 14.54
C ASN A 207 -0.95 -27.87 14.25
N ASN A 208 -0.54 -26.60 14.26
CA ASN A 208 0.82 -26.11 13.95
C ASN A 208 1.33 -26.43 12.54
N GLN A 209 0.47 -26.79 11.59
CA GLN A 209 0.87 -26.92 10.19
C GLN A 209 0.52 -25.66 9.41
N THR A 210 1.43 -25.25 8.53
CA THR A 210 1.18 -24.15 7.60
C THR A 210 0.66 -24.70 6.28
N LEU A 211 -0.46 -24.19 5.80
CA LEU A 211 -1.02 -24.52 4.48
C LEU A 211 -1.02 -23.29 3.59
N VAL A 212 -0.63 -23.47 2.33
CA VAL A 212 -0.78 -22.44 1.29
C VAL A 212 -2.22 -22.51 0.79
N LEU A 213 -3.00 -21.45 1.06
CA LEU A 213 -4.41 -21.34 0.66
C LEU A 213 -4.57 -21.09 -0.84
N GLY A 214 -3.58 -20.43 -1.44
CA GLY A 214 -3.54 -20.14 -2.86
C GLY A 214 -2.52 -19.07 -3.21
N GLY A 215 -2.47 -18.75 -4.50
CA GLY A 215 -1.68 -17.64 -5.00
C GLY A 215 -2.08 -17.20 -6.40
N LEU A 216 -1.71 -15.98 -6.75
CA LEU A 216 -1.92 -15.41 -8.08
C LEU A 216 -0.56 -14.98 -8.62
N ILE A 217 -0.21 -15.48 -9.80
CA ILE A 217 0.96 -15.05 -10.55
C ILE A 217 0.47 -14.17 -11.70
N LYS A 218 0.95 -12.93 -11.75
CA LYS A 218 0.67 -11.97 -12.80
C LYS A 218 1.98 -11.61 -13.50
N ASP A 219 2.06 -11.90 -14.78
CA ASP A 219 3.19 -11.55 -15.62
C ASP A 219 2.78 -10.44 -16.59
N LYS A 220 3.53 -9.33 -16.61
CA LYS A 220 3.36 -8.22 -17.53
C LYS A 220 4.66 -7.96 -18.27
N LEU A 221 4.65 -8.14 -19.57
CA LEU A 221 5.74 -7.78 -20.47
C LEU A 221 5.39 -6.48 -21.20
N THR A 222 6.19 -5.45 -21.00
CA THR A 222 6.16 -4.22 -21.79
C THR A 222 7.41 -4.17 -22.66
N VAL A 223 7.23 -4.05 -23.97
CA VAL A 223 8.33 -3.81 -24.91
C VAL A 223 8.08 -2.46 -25.56
N ASP A 224 8.99 -1.51 -25.36
CA ASP A 224 9.03 -0.24 -26.07
C ASP A 224 10.18 -0.29 -27.08
N ASP A 225 9.86 -0.12 -28.36
CA ASP A 225 10.80 -0.14 -29.48
C ASP A 225 10.64 1.16 -30.27
N ARG A 226 11.67 2.00 -30.23
CA ARG A 226 11.69 3.32 -30.86
C ARG A 226 12.96 3.46 -31.68
N GLY A 227 12.88 4.01 -32.87
CA GLY A 227 14.07 4.16 -33.71
C GLY A 227 13.77 4.76 -35.06
N ILE A 228 14.81 4.92 -35.88
CA ILE A 228 14.66 5.42 -37.25
C ILE A 228 14.01 4.31 -38.08
N PRO A 229 12.86 4.58 -38.76
CA PRO A 229 12.21 3.59 -39.62
C PRO A 229 13.19 3.12 -40.71
N LEU A 230 13.09 1.84 -41.11
CA LEU A 230 14.03 1.09 -41.99
C LEU A 230 15.40 0.76 -41.38
N LEU A 231 16.07 1.69 -40.69
CA LEU A 231 17.42 1.44 -40.15
C LEU A 231 17.39 0.58 -38.88
N LYS A 232 16.34 0.70 -38.07
CA LYS A 232 16.19 -0.06 -36.82
C LYS A 232 15.97 -1.57 -37.04
N ASP A 233 15.48 -1.97 -38.22
CA ASP A 233 15.12 -3.37 -38.52
C ASP A 233 16.28 -4.14 -39.19
N ILE A 234 17.40 -3.48 -39.50
CA ILE A 234 18.59 -4.14 -40.06
C ILE A 234 19.27 -4.96 -38.96
N PRO A 235 19.52 -6.27 -39.13
CA PRO A 235 20.25 -7.06 -38.15
C PRO A 235 21.64 -6.45 -37.89
N ILE A 236 22.08 -6.46 -36.63
CA ILE A 236 23.35 -5.89 -36.13
C ILE A 236 23.39 -4.35 -36.13
N LEU A 237 23.01 -3.67 -37.21
CA LEU A 237 23.00 -2.20 -37.30
C LEU A 237 21.81 -1.56 -36.59
N GLY A 238 20.69 -2.26 -36.48
CA GLY A 238 19.47 -1.78 -35.82
C GLY A 238 19.62 -1.52 -34.33
N LEU A 239 20.58 -2.19 -33.66
CA LEU A 239 20.95 -1.93 -32.26
C LEU A 239 21.57 -0.54 -32.06
N VAL A 240 22.15 0.01 -33.12
CA VAL A 240 22.77 1.32 -33.11
C VAL A 240 21.70 2.37 -33.45
N PHE A 241 20.81 2.11 -34.40
CA PHE A 241 19.77 3.06 -34.86
C PHE A 241 18.42 2.97 -34.13
N GLY A 242 18.36 2.23 -33.03
CA GLY A 242 17.15 1.98 -32.26
C GLY A 242 17.39 1.98 -30.75
N PHE A 243 16.32 2.23 -30.02
CA PHE A 243 16.18 2.13 -28.59
C PHE A 243 15.15 1.06 -28.28
N LYS A 244 15.55 0.08 -27.47
CA LYS A 244 14.69 -1.00 -27.02
C LYS A 244 14.68 -1.05 -25.50
N GLU A 245 13.51 -0.88 -24.92
CA GLU A 245 13.25 -1.08 -23.51
C GLU A 245 12.35 -2.31 -23.34
N ARG A 246 12.83 -3.27 -22.55
CA ARG A 246 12.09 -4.46 -22.19
C ARG A 246 11.90 -4.46 -20.68
N LYS A 247 10.65 -4.26 -20.27
CA LYS A 247 10.24 -4.28 -18.87
C LYS A 247 9.36 -5.49 -18.60
N VAL A 248 9.87 -6.41 -17.78
CA VAL A 248 9.14 -7.57 -17.26
C VAL A 248 8.77 -7.30 -15.81
N GLU A 249 7.49 -7.36 -15.51
CA GLU A 249 6.95 -7.20 -14.16
C GLU A 249 6.18 -8.47 -13.80
N LYS A 250 6.72 -9.25 -12.86
CA LYS A 250 6.09 -10.46 -12.32
C LYS A 250 5.66 -10.18 -10.89
N THR A 251 4.38 -10.33 -10.61
CA THR A 251 3.81 -10.19 -9.27
C THR A 251 3.24 -11.53 -8.83
N GLU A 252 3.72 -12.05 -7.71
CA GLU A 252 3.24 -13.30 -7.12
C GLU A 252 2.66 -13.02 -5.73
N LEU A 253 1.37 -13.25 -5.55
CA LEU A 253 0.70 -13.19 -4.25
C LEU A 253 0.61 -14.60 -3.69
N ILE A 254 1.03 -14.81 -2.44
CA ILE A 254 0.92 -16.09 -1.74
C ILE A 254 0.19 -15.86 -0.41
N LEU A 255 -0.81 -16.70 -0.14
CA LEU A 255 -1.56 -16.70 1.10
C LEU A 255 -1.27 -17.97 1.89
N LEU A 256 -0.73 -17.84 3.10
CA LEU A 256 -0.44 -18.95 4.00
C LEU A 256 -1.26 -18.83 5.28
N ILE A 257 -1.67 -19.96 5.85
CA ILE A 257 -2.40 -20.01 7.12
C ILE A 257 -1.78 -21.05 8.05
N THR A 258 -1.72 -20.72 9.34
CA THR A 258 -1.22 -21.61 10.40
C THR A 258 -2.16 -21.55 11.62
N PRO A 259 -2.91 -22.62 11.93
CA PRO A 259 -3.70 -22.70 13.15
C PRO A 259 -2.87 -23.27 14.29
N ARG A 260 -3.02 -22.68 15.48
CA ARG A 260 -2.51 -23.19 16.74
C ARG A 260 -3.66 -23.39 17.72
N VAL A 261 -3.96 -24.64 18.07
CA VAL A 261 -5.00 -25.01 19.04
C VAL A 261 -4.47 -24.78 20.46
N ILE A 262 -5.22 -24.02 21.25
CA ILE A 262 -4.93 -23.74 22.65
C ILE A 262 -5.88 -24.59 23.50
N GLY A 263 -5.32 -25.64 24.11
CA GLY A 263 -6.07 -26.60 24.93
C GLY A 263 -6.00 -26.31 26.43
N THR A 264 -4.88 -25.76 26.91
CA THR A 264 -4.65 -25.52 28.34
C THR A 264 -4.31 -24.06 28.65
N PRO A 265 -4.56 -23.57 29.89
CA PRO A 265 -4.10 -22.26 30.33
C PRO A 265 -2.57 -22.08 30.24
N LEU A 266 -1.81 -23.17 30.37
CA LEU A 266 -0.36 -23.16 30.22
C LEU A 266 0.05 -22.87 28.76
N ASP A 267 -0.67 -23.41 27.79
CA ASP A 267 -0.43 -23.13 26.36
C ASP A 267 -0.70 -21.67 26.03
N ALA A 268 -1.80 -21.11 26.58
CA ALA A 268 -2.12 -19.70 26.42
C ALA A 268 -1.02 -18.79 26.99
N ALA A 269 -0.47 -19.13 28.17
CA ALA A 269 0.63 -18.40 28.78
C ALA A 269 1.91 -18.48 27.94
N ARG A 270 2.24 -19.65 27.37
CA ARG A 270 3.41 -19.83 26.48
C ARG A 270 3.31 -18.98 25.22
N ILE A 271 2.15 -19.01 24.56
CA ILE A 271 1.90 -18.23 23.33
C ILE A 271 1.96 -16.73 23.62
N THR A 272 1.41 -16.30 24.76
CA THR A 272 1.47 -14.89 25.18
C THR A 272 2.92 -14.45 25.44
N GLU A 273 3.72 -15.28 26.09
CA GLU A 273 5.13 -15.00 26.35
C GLU A 273 5.98 -15.03 25.06
N GLU A 274 5.66 -15.92 24.11
CA GLU A 274 6.29 -15.95 22.78
C GLU A 274 5.99 -14.67 21.99
N MET A 275 4.73 -14.24 21.94
CA MET A 275 4.35 -12.96 21.32
C MET A 275 5.01 -11.77 21.99
N ARG A 276 5.11 -11.79 23.32
CA ARG A 276 5.80 -10.75 24.10
C ARG A 276 7.28 -10.66 23.79
N ARG A 277 7.96 -11.80 23.60
CA ARG A 277 9.36 -11.84 23.16
C ARG A 277 9.54 -11.37 21.72
N ALA A 278 8.60 -11.73 20.84
CA ALA A 278 8.63 -11.32 19.44
C ALA A 278 8.35 -9.82 19.24
N THR A 279 7.64 -9.18 20.18
CA THR A 279 7.21 -7.77 20.06
C THR A 279 7.53 -6.97 21.33
N PRO A 280 8.74 -6.39 21.46
CA PRO A 280 9.16 -5.67 22.68
C PRO A 280 8.30 -4.44 22.99
N SER A 281 7.59 -3.86 22.02
CA SER A 281 6.66 -2.74 22.23
C SER A 281 5.38 -3.12 23.00
N ILE A 282 5.01 -4.40 23.03
CA ILE A 282 3.88 -4.90 23.84
C ILE A 282 4.22 -4.83 25.34
N ASP A 283 5.50 -4.99 25.71
CA ASP A 283 5.92 -4.94 27.12
C ASP A 283 5.75 -3.53 27.72
N GLU A 284 5.94 -2.49 26.92
CA GLU A 284 5.67 -1.10 27.34
C GLU A 284 4.16 -0.80 27.42
N ALA A 285 3.37 -1.31 26.46
CA ALA A 285 1.92 -1.13 26.44
C ALA A 285 1.22 -1.82 27.63
N ILE A 286 1.64 -3.04 27.99
CA ILE A 286 1.08 -3.79 29.12
C ILE A 286 1.52 -3.19 30.46
N LYS A 287 2.77 -2.73 30.59
CA LYS A 287 3.22 -2.01 31.80
C LYS A 287 2.46 -0.70 32.03
N ARG A 288 1.99 -0.06 30.95
CA ARG A 288 1.15 1.14 30.98
C ARG A 288 -0.35 0.86 31.09
N ALA A 289 -0.82 -0.38 30.92
CA ALA A 289 -2.23 -0.71 31.02
C ALA A 289 -2.73 -0.53 32.47
N PRO A 290 -3.89 0.14 32.70
CA PRO A 290 -4.47 0.25 34.03
C PRO A 290 -4.75 -1.14 34.59
N ARG A 291 -4.19 -1.48 35.77
CA ARG A 291 -4.58 -2.70 36.46
C ARG A 291 -6.07 -2.62 36.79
N PRO A 292 -6.85 -3.70 36.61
CA PRO A 292 -8.22 -3.72 37.11
C PRO A 292 -8.21 -3.39 38.60
N PRO A 293 -9.16 -2.57 39.10
CA PRO A 293 -9.22 -2.23 40.51
C PRO A 293 -9.30 -3.53 41.31
N SER A 294 -8.39 -3.71 42.27
CA SER A 294 -8.50 -4.77 43.25
C SER A 294 -9.84 -4.58 43.97
N ILE A 295 -10.80 -5.47 43.71
CA ILE A 295 -12.02 -5.54 44.51
C ILE A 295 -11.56 -5.92 45.90
N ARG A 296 -11.38 -4.92 46.77
CA ARG A 296 -11.13 -5.16 48.19
C ARG A 296 -12.37 -5.90 48.69
N PRO A 297 -12.22 -7.08 49.33
CA PRO A 297 -13.36 -7.72 49.97
C PRO A 297 -14.04 -6.69 50.88
N PRO A 298 -15.39 -6.59 50.86
CA PRO A 298 -16.09 -5.68 51.75
C PRO A 298 -15.65 -5.97 53.18
N ALA A 299 -15.35 -4.90 53.92
CA ALA A 299 -14.96 -5.00 55.32
C ALA A 299 -16.05 -5.80 56.07
N PRO A 300 -15.67 -6.70 57.00
CA PRO A 300 -16.65 -7.39 57.83
C PRO A 300 -17.54 -6.35 58.50
N ALA A 301 -18.86 -6.53 58.42
CA ALA A 301 -19.80 -5.66 59.10
C ALA A 301 -19.45 -5.60 60.60
N PRO A 302 -19.54 -4.42 61.25
CA PRO A 302 -19.32 -4.33 62.68
C PRO A 302 -20.31 -5.25 63.40
N ALA A 303 -19.81 -6.01 64.37
CA ALA A 303 -20.63 -6.89 65.21
C ALA A 303 -21.74 -6.06 65.88
N PRO A 304 -22.96 -6.60 66.04
CA PRO A 304 -24.02 -5.94 66.79
C PRO A 304 -23.53 -5.63 68.20
N ASP A 305 -23.70 -4.38 68.64
CA ASP A 305 -23.39 -3.95 70.00
C ASP A 305 -24.10 -4.87 71.01
N ALA A 306 -23.31 -5.40 71.95
CA ALA A 306 -23.83 -6.19 73.06
C ALA A 306 -24.86 -5.35 73.85
N PRO A 307 -26.01 -5.94 74.25
CA PRO A 307 -27.01 -5.20 75.00
C PRO A 307 -26.43 -4.73 76.34
N ALA A 308 -26.67 -3.45 76.65
CA ALA A 308 -26.23 -2.81 77.89
C ALA A 308 -26.71 -3.61 79.13
N PRO A 309 -25.90 -3.69 80.20
CA PRO A 309 -26.30 -4.37 81.43
C PRO A 309 -27.52 -3.67 82.04
N ARG A 310 -28.56 -4.45 82.33
CA ARG A 310 -29.75 -3.98 83.05
C ARG A 310 -29.34 -3.48 84.44
N GLN A 311 -29.72 -2.25 84.75
CA GLN A 311 -29.68 -1.71 86.11
C GLN A 311 -30.65 -2.53 86.98
N PRO A 312 -30.29 -2.91 88.22
CA PRO A 312 -31.22 -3.58 89.12
C PRO A 312 -32.27 -2.60 89.64
N ASP A 313 -33.53 -3.02 89.61
CA ASP A 313 -34.67 -2.30 90.17
C ASP A 313 -34.52 -2.14 91.69
N PRO A 314 -34.93 -1.00 92.29
CA PRO A 314 -35.06 -0.88 93.73
C PRO A 314 -36.31 -1.65 94.20
N ALA A 315 -36.13 -2.47 95.24
CA ALA A 315 -37.19 -3.18 95.96
C ALA A 315 -38.02 -2.19 96.85
N PRO A 316 -39.20 -2.61 97.34
CA PRO A 316 -40.35 -1.73 97.62
C PRO A 316 -40.21 -0.79 98.82
#